data_AF-A0ABD1SAX6-F1
#
_entry.id   AF-A0ABD1SAX6-F1
#
_cell.length_a   1.000
_cell.length_b   1.000
_cell.length_c   1.000
_cell.angle_alpha   90.00
_cell.angle_beta   90.00
_cell.angle_gamma   90.00
#
_symmetry.space_group_name_H-M   'P 1'
#
loop_
_entity.id
_entity.type
_entity.pdbx_description
1 polymer ?
#
loop_
_entity_poly.entity_id
_entity_poly.type
_entity_poly.pdbx_seq_one_letter_code
_entity_poly.pdbx_strand_id
1 'polypeptide(L)'
;MKTVKSTILWLDLDLAYQKGAIIEDSLLMGADYYETDADRTFLAAKGGIPIGIGKNTHIKRAIIDKNARIGNNVKILNGDNVQEAARETEGYFIKSSIVTVIKDAFIPSGTVI
;
A
#
# COMPACT_ATOMS: atom_id res chain seq x y z
N MET A 1 11.54 -11.48 -9.07
CA MET A 1 11.74 -11.95 -7.69
C MET A 1 10.80 -11.16 -6.81
N LYS A 2 9.91 -11.81 -6.05
CA LYS A 2 9.12 -11.16 -5.00
C LYS A 2 10.02 -11.15 -3.77
N THR A 3 10.35 -9.97 -3.24
CA THR A 3 11.18 -9.88 -2.03
C THR A 3 10.32 -9.29 -0.93
N VAL A 4 9.89 -10.16 -0.03
CA VAL A 4 9.23 -9.81 1.22
C VAL A 4 10.26 -10.08 2.31
N LYS A 5 10.73 -9.04 2.98
CA LYS A 5 11.63 -9.16 4.13
C LYS A 5 10.90 -8.64 5.37
N SER A 6 10.85 -9.45 6.42
CA SER A 6 10.30 -9.06 7.73
C SER A 6 8.90 -8.42 7.69
N THR A 7 7.98 -8.99 6.92
CA THR A 7 6.59 -8.49 6.82
C THR A 7 5.65 -9.45 7.54
N ILE A 8 4.84 -8.94 8.46
CA ILE A 8 3.76 -9.70 9.09
C ILE A 8 2.51 -9.48 8.22
N LEU A 9 1.94 -10.56 7.72
CA LEU A 9 0.65 -10.58 7.04
C LEU A 9 -0.39 -11.01 8.08
N TRP A 10 -1.33 -10.14 8.43
CA TRP A 10 -2.45 -10.52 9.29
C TRP A 10 -3.54 -11.18 8.44
N LEU A 11 -3.89 -12.42 8.78
CA LEU A 11 -4.73 -13.32 8.00
C LEU A 11 -6.22 -13.06 8.26
N ASP A 12 -6.88 -12.37 7.32
CA ASP A 12 -8.32 -12.50 7.07
C ASP A 12 -8.55 -12.71 5.54
N LEU A 13 -7.95 -11.84 4.71
CA LEU A 13 -7.81 -12.00 3.25
C LEU A 13 -6.47 -11.40 2.78
N ASP A 14 -5.74 -12.13 1.95
CA ASP A 14 -4.43 -11.69 1.46
C ASP A 14 -4.56 -10.41 0.61
N LEU A 15 -3.85 -9.36 1.01
CA LEU A 15 -3.67 -8.16 0.20
C LEU A 15 -2.97 -8.53 -1.12
N ALA A 16 -3.59 -8.23 -2.26
CA ALA A 16 -2.95 -8.45 -3.55
C ALA A 16 -1.76 -7.48 -3.71
N TYR A 17 -0.58 -7.99 -4.07
CA TYR A 17 0.56 -7.17 -4.47
C TYR A 17 1.10 -7.63 -5.82
N GLN A 18 1.47 -6.67 -6.65
CA GLN A 18 1.81 -6.90 -8.04
C GLN A 18 3.31 -7.12 -8.27
N LYS A 19 3.67 -7.58 -9.47
CA LYS A 19 5.07 -7.87 -9.86
C LYS A 19 5.96 -6.64 -9.62
N GLY A 20 7.13 -6.89 -9.04
CA GLY A 20 8.13 -5.86 -8.77
C GLY A 20 7.90 -5.08 -7.48
N ALA A 21 6.82 -5.35 -6.74
CA ALA A 21 6.64 -4.77 -5.41
C ALA A 21 7.71 -5.29 -4.43
N ILE A 22 8.23 -4.38 -3.61
CA ILE A 22 9.22 -4.64 -2.55
C ILE A 22 8.60 -4.17 -1.25
N ILE A 23 8.50 -5.07 -0.27
CA ILE A 23 7.87 -4.80 1.02
C ILE A 23 8.83 -5.23 2.13
N GLU A 24 9.20 -4.28 2.98
CA GLU A 24 10.25 -4.43 3.98
C GLU A 24 9.80 -3.85 5.33
N ASP A 25 9.93 -4.61 6.41
CA ASP A 25 9.65 -4.13 7.77
C ASP A 25 8.25 -3.50 7.93
N SER A 26 7.26 -4.06 7.25
CA SER A 26 5.90 -3.51 7.14
C SER A 26 4.85 -4.47 7.67
N LEU A 27 3.70 -3.92 8.08
CA LEU A 27 2.50 -4.65 8.41
C LEU A 27 1.47 -4.42 7.31
N LEU A 28 0.96 -5.49 6.70
CA LEU A 28 -0.16 -5.40 5.76
C LEU A 28 -1.40 -6.00 6.42
N MET A 29 -2.44 -5.19 6.56
CA MET A 29 -3.68 -5.59 7.24
C MET A 29 -4.67 -6.35 6.35
N GLY A 30 -4.42 -6.40 5.03
CA GLY A 30 -5.24 -7.19 4.12
C GLY A 30 -6.38 -6.41 3.47
N ALA A 31 -7.43 -7.14 3.11
CA ALA A 31 -8.68 -6.58 2.62
C ALA A 31 -9.85 -7.18 3.39
N ASP A 32 -10.99 -6.49 3.42
CA ASP A 32 -12.23 -7.05 3.97
C ASP A 32 -12.99 -7.90 2.92
N TYR A 33 -12.65 -7.75 1.64
CA TYR A 33 -13.26 -8.47 0.53
C TYR A 33 -12.29 -8.63 -0.65
N TYR A 34 -12.55 -9.62 -1.49
CA TYR A 34 -11.76 -9.89 -2.69
C TYR A 34 -12.38 -9.19 -3.92
N GLU A 35 -11.59 -8.39 -4.62
CA GLU A 35 -11.94 -7.93 -5.97
C GLU A 35 -11.63 -9.05 -6.97
N THR A 36 -12.56 -9.38 -7.85
CA THR A 36 -12.29 -10.41 -8.88
C THR A 36 -11.32 -9.89 -9.94
N ASP A 37 -10.71 -10.78 -10.71
CA ASP A 37 -9.84 -10.36 -11.83
C ASP A 37 -10.60 -9.54 -12.89
N ALA A 38 -11.89 -9.81 -13.07
CA ALA A 38 -12.76 -9.02 -13.94
C ALA A 38 -12.94 -7.59 -13.40
N ASP A 39 -13.23 -7.45 -12.10
CA ASP A 39 -13.39 -6.15 -11.44
C ASP A 39 -12.10 -5.33 -11.54
N ARG A 40 -10.95 -5.96 -11.23
CA ARG A 40 -9.63 -5.32 -11.32
C ARG A 40 -9.33 -4.84 -12.73
N THR A 41 -9.61 -5.66 -13.74
CA THR A 41 -9.36 -5.32 -15.15
C THR A 41 -10.28 -4.19 -15.61
N PHE A 42 -11.56 -4.25 -15.26
CA PHE A 42 -12.53 -3.22 -15.59
C PHE A 42 -12.20 -1.87 -14.92
N LEU A 43 -11.82 -1.91 -13.64
CA LEU A 43 -11.42 -0.73 -12.89
C LEU A 43 -10.15 -0.10 -13.46
N ALA A 44 -9.13 -0.92 -13.77
CA ALA A 44 -7.90 -0.47 -14.40
C ALA A 44 -8.15 0.17 -15.77
N ALA A 45 -9.06 -0.38 -16.58
CA ALA A 45 -9.44 0.19 -17.88
C ALA A 45 -10.09 1.58 -17.75
N LYS A 46 -10.70 1.89 -16.60
CA LYS A 46 -11.26 3.20 -16.27
C LYS A 46 -10.26 4.13 -15.57
N GLY A 47 -9.00 3.73 -15.43
CA GLY A 47 -7.97 4.49 -14.73
C GLY A 47 -8.05 4.40 -13.19
N GLY A 48 -8.86 3.50 -12.65
CA GLY A 48 -8.93 3.26 -11.20
C GLY A 48 -7.79 2.36 -10.70
N ILE A 49 -7.56 2.37 -9.38
CA ILE A 49 -6.55 1.54 -8.71
C ILE A 49 -7.29 0.44 -7.93
N PRO A 50 -7.03 -0.85 -8.20
CA PRO A 50 -7.61 -1.94 -7.43
C PRO A 50 -7.08 -1.98 -5.99
N ILE A 51 -7.77 -2.69 -5.11
CA ILE A 51 -7.30 -2.92 -3.74
C ILE A 51 -5.96 -3.64 -3.79
N GLY A 52 -5.03 -3.16 -2.96
CA GLY A 52 -3.70 -3.73 -2.80
C GLY A 52 -2.59 -2.83 -3.33
N ILE A 53 -1.46 -3.47 -3.63
CA ILE A 53 -0.19 -2.81 -3.94
C ILE A 53 0.13 -2.96 -5.43
N GLY A 54 0.23 -1.83 -6.13
CA GLY A 54 0.59 -1.75 -7.54
C GLY A 54 2.00 -2.22 -7.86
N LYS A 55 2.29 -2.27 -9.17
CA LYS A 55 3.56 -2.76 -9.72
C LYS A 55 4.71 -1.84 -9.34
N ASN A 56 5.89 -2.42 -9.12
CA ASN A 56 7.14 -1.69 -8.84
C ASN A 56 7.04 -0.71 -7.65
N THR A 57 6.12 -0.97 -6.72
CA THR A 57 5.94 -0.15 -5.53
C THR A 57 6.87 -0.62 -4.42
N HIS A 58 7.51 0.31 -3.72
CA HIS A 58 8.42 0.03 -2.62
C HIS A 58 7.87 0.58 -1.32
N ILE A 59 7.58 -0.29 -0.36
CA ILE A 59 7.04 0.05 0.95
C ILE A 59 8.04 -0.42 2.00
N LYS A 60 8.43 0.50 2.89
CA LYS A 60 9.34 0.22 3.99
C LYS A 60 8.86 0.86 5.28
N ARG A 61 8.90 0.12 6.40
CA ARG A 61 8.55 0.63 7.74
C ARG A 61 7.17 1.31 7.78
N ALA A 62 6.18 0.59 7.26
CA ALA A 62 4.83 1.12 7.12
C ALA A 62 3.76 0.12 7.55
N ILE A 63 2.63 0.65 8.01
CA ILE A 63 1.38 -0.08 8.22
C ILE A 63 0.46 0.26 7.05
N ILE A 64 0.04 -0.75 6.31
CA ILE A 64 -0.94 -0.62 5.23
C ILE A 64 -2.25 -1.19 5.75
N ASP A 65 -3.19 -0.31 6.08
CA ASP A 65 -4.50 -0.70 6.61
C ASP A 65 -5.39 -1.31 5.50
N LYS A 66 -6.54 -1.84 5.89
CA LYS A 66 -7.40 -2.64 5.04
C LYS A 66 -7.90 -1.86 3.82
N ASN A 67 -8.04 -2.57 2.71
CA ASN A 67 -8.61 -2.06 1.45
C ASN A 67 -7.85 -0.87 0.83
N ALA A 68 -6.63 -0.56 1.30
CA ALA A 68 -5.82 0.48 0.70
C ALA A 68 -5.56 0.18 -0.80
N ARG A 69 -5.67 1.21 -1.63
CA ARG A 69 -5.49 1.17 -3.09
C ARG A 69 -4.22 1.94 -3.44
N ILE A 70 -3.11 1.22 -3.54
CA ILE A 70 -1.80 1.81 -3.80
C ILE A 70 -1.42 1.61 -5.27
N GLY A 71 -1.16 2.71 -5.97
CA GLY A 71 -0.82 2.73 -7.37
C GLY A 71 0.50 2.07 -7.73
N ASN A 72 0.84 2.16 -9.02
CA ASN A 72 2.11 1.67 -9.53
C ASN A 72 3.24 2.67 -9.25
N ASN A 73 4.46 2.17 -9.07
CA ASN A 73 5.68 2.97 -8.86
C ASN A 73 5.60 3.91 -7.65
N VAL A 74 4.82 3.55 -6.63
CA VAL A 74 4.73 4.30 -5.37
C VAL A 74 5.96 3.99 -4.51
N LYS A 75 6.44 4.97 -3.75
CA LYS A 75 7.50 4.81 -2.77
C LYS A 75 7.01 5.31 -1.41
N ILE A 76 6.88 4.40 -0.46
CA ILE A 76 6.56 4.72 0.94
C ILE A 76 7.78 4.36 1.75
N LEU A 77 8.69 5.33 1.88
CA LEU A 77 10.03 5.14 2.44
C LEU A 77 10.32 6.09 3.60
N ASN A 78 9.59 7.20 3.72
CA ASN A 78 9.84 8.28 4.68
C ASN A 78 11.31 8.74 4.62
N GLY A 79 11.77 9.12 3.42
CA GLY A 79 13.18 9.42 3.14
C GLY A 79 13.78 10.53 4.01
N ASP A 80 12.93 11.44 4.47
CA ASP A 80 13.30 12.57 5.32
C ASP A 80 13.30 12.23 6.83
N ASN A 81 12.99 10.97 7.20
CA ASN A 81 12.91 10.50 8.59
C ASN A 81 11.96 11.33 9.48
N VAL A 82 10.83 11.73 8.90
CA VAL A 82 9.78 12.48 9.61
C VAL A 82 9.27 11.65 10.78
N GLN A 83 9.16 12.25 11.96
CA GLN A 83 8.69 11.55 13.17
C GLN A 83 7.17 11.51 13.25
N GLU A 84 6.52 12.66 13.03
CA GLU A 84 5.08 12.85 13.19
C GLU A 84 4.57 13.73 12.03
N ALA A 85 3.50 13.30 11.37
CA ALA A 85 2.83 14.08 10.34
C ALA A 85 1.35 13.69 10.24
N ALA A 86 0.47 14.70 10.28
CA ALA A 86 -0.96 14.55 10.03
C ALA A 86 -1.24 14.88 8.56
N ARG A 87 -1.46 13.84 7.76
CA ARG A 87 -1.65 13.89 6.29
C ARG A 87 -2.85 13.06 5.87
N GLU A 88 -3.86 12.97 6.73
CA GLU A 88 -5.01 12.07 6.55
C GLU A 88 -5.80 12.41 5.28
N THR A 89 -5.80 13.68 4.86
CA THR A 89 -6.39 14.12 3.58
C THR A 89 -5.66 13.57 2.35
N GLU A 90 -4.39 13.17 2.51
CA GLU A 90 -3.57 12.49 1.50
C GLU A 90 -3.58 10.96 1.69
N GLY A 91 -4.34 10.45 2.66
CA GLY A 91 -4.52 9.01 2.88
C GLY A 91 -3.48 8.34 3.77
N TYR A 92 -2.66 9.10 4.50
CA TYR A 92 -1.69 8.52 5.44
C TYR A 92 -1.42 9.44 6.63
N PHE A 93 -0.79 8.92 7.66
CA PHE A 93 -0.15 9.72 8.70
C PHE A 93 1.19 9.08 9.08
N ILE A 94 2.06 9.84 9.74
CA ILE A 94 3.32 9.33 10.26
C ILE A 94 3.29 9.46 11.77
N LYS A 95 3.63 8.38 12.47
CA LYS A 95 3.80 8.36 13.91
C LYS A 95 5.03 7.53 14.28
N SER A 96 5.93 8.07 15.10
CA SER A 96 7.19 7.42 15.46
C SER A 96 7.98 6.92 14.23
N SER A 97 8.02 7.72 13.17
CA SER A 97 8.61 7.38 11.86
C SER A 97 7.98 6.22 11.09
N ILE A 98 6.84 5.69 11.53
CA ILE A 98 6.10 4.64 10.84
C ILE A 98 5.01 5.30 10.01
N VAL A 99 5.04 5.08 8.70
CA VAL A 99 3.96 5.55 7.82
C VAL A 99 2.77 4.62 7.96
N THR A 100 1.59 5.16 8.24
CA THR A 100 0.34 4.41 8.26
C THR A 100 -0.55 4.89 7.14
N VAL A 101 -0.78 4.05 6.13
CA VAL A 101 -1.78 4.28 5.09
C VAL A 101 -3.13 3.88 5.67
N ILE A 102 -4.08 4.82 5.68
CA ILE A 102 -5.38 4.61 6.35
C ILE A 102 -6.28 3.66 5.54
N LYS A 103 -7.26 3.06 6.22
CA LYS A 103 -8.24 2.18 5.60
C LYS A 103 -8.94 2.87 4.42
N ASP A 104 -9.16 2.11 3.34
CA ASP A 104 -9.81 2.55 2.09
C ASP A 104 -9.07 3.72 1.37
N ALA A 105 -7.85 4.08 1.79
CA ALA A 105 -7.09 5.16 1.18
C ALA A 105 -6.71 4.87 -0.27
N PHE A 106 -6.60 5.95 -1.04
CA PHE A 106 -6.12 5.92 -2.42
C PHE A 106 -4.78 6.65 -2.52
N ILE A 107 -3.71 5.90 -2.80
CA ILE A 107 -2.38 6.45 -3.02
C ILE A 107 -2.08 6.41 -4.54
N PRO A 108 -2.06 7.56 -5.23
CA PRO A 108 -1.87 7.61 -6.68
C PRO A 108 -0.56 6.97 -7.14
N SER A 109 -0.52 6.57 -8.42
CA SER A 109 0.73 6.04 -9.01
C SER A 109 1.84 7.10 -9.02
N GLY A 110 3.06 6.70 -8.69
CA GLY A 110 4.23 7.59 -8.66
C GLY A 110 4.39 8.44 -7.39
N THR A 111 3.47 8.34 -6.43
CA THR A 111 3.57 9.07 -5.15
C THR A 111 4.82 8.66 -4.36
N VAL A 112 5.47 9.64 -3.74
CA VAL A 112 6.62 9.45 -2.84
C VAL A 112 6.26 10.01 -1.46
N ILE A 113 6.37 9.15 -0.44
CA ILE A 113 6.12 9.42 0.98
C ILE A 113 7.37 9.07 1.77
#